data_AF-A0A520JZD8-F1
#
_entry.id   AF-A0A520JZD8-F1
#
_cell.length_a   1.000
_cell.length_b   1.000
_cell.length_c   1.000
_cell.angle_alpha   90.00
_cell.angle_beta   90.00
_cell.angle_gamma   90.00
#
_symmetry.space_group_name_H-M   'P 1'
#
loop_
_entity.id
_entity.type
_entity.pdbx_description
1 polymer ?
#
loop_
_entity_poly.entity_id
_entity_poly.type
_entity_poly.pdbx_seq_one_letter_code
_entity_poly.pdbx_strand_id
1 'polypeptide(L)'
;MVAEEDLEALAKDGKVEPIKDRRMVRLINEAKQQGMVLSLADLSAIMLLSPAILSKRTRRYQKEIGKLLPTSGNTLDIGRGITHKRDVVEWYAKGYNPLEISRMTDHELKNVETYIEDMERVKMLASKDVQTIARLTRLSPSLVEEYLEIIRIYYPENIQLNRKEGM
;
A
#
# COMPACT_ATOMS: atom_id res chain seq x y z
N MET A 1 -7.93 24.60 6.84
CA MET A 1 -7.56 23.89 8.10
C MET A 1 -8.76 23.65 9.04
N VAL A 2 -9.79 24.49 9.04
CA VAL A 2 -11.13 24.19 9.59
C VAL A 2 -12.13 24.53 8.50
N ALA A 3 -13.04 23.62 8.18
CA ALA A 3 -14.11 23.90 7.21
C ALA A 3 -15.41 24.24 7.92
N GLU A 4 -16.29 24.98 7.24
CA GLU A 4 -17.60 25.35 7.77
C GLU A 4 -18.42 24.09 8.12
N GLU A 5 -18.32 23.04 7.30
CA GLU A 5 -18.97 21.76 7.58
C GLU A 5 -18.49 21.09 8.88
N ASP A 6 -17.25 21.35 9.31
CA ASP A 6 -16.72 20.82 10.57
C ASP A 6 -17.35 21.53 11.77
N LEU A 7 -17.58 22.84 11.65
CA LEU A 7 -18.23 23.66 12.68
C LEU A 7 -19.70 23.30 12.81
N GLU A 8 -20.39 23.13 11.68
CA GLU A 8 -21.78 22.69 11.65
C GLU A 8 -21.97 21.29 12.24
N ALA A 9 -21.10 20.34 11.88
CA ALA A 9 -21.14 18.98 12.43
C ALA A 9 -20.88 18.98 13.94
N LEU A 10 -19.96 19.83 14.41
CA LEU A 10 -19.69 19.98 15.83
C LEU A 10 -20.89 20.56 16.58
N ALA A 11 -21.53 21.58 16.02
CA ALA A 11 -22.70 22.24 16.60
C ALA A 11 -23.93 21.32 16.65
N LYS A 12 -24.09 20.45 15.64
CA LYS A 12 -25.27 19.58 15.50
C LYS A 12 -25.15 18.26 16.28
N ASP A 13 -24.04 17.55 16.10
CA ASP A 13 -23.90 16.17 16.58
C ASP A 13 -22.96 16.04 17.79
N GLY A 14 -22.15 17.05 18.10
CA GLY A 14 -21.13 17.03 19.15
C GLY A 14 -20.01 16.00 18.94
N LYS A 15 -20.02 15.27 17.82
CA LYS A 15 -19.08 14.17 17.54
C LYS A 15 -17.81 14.69 16.88
N VAL A 16 -16.73 14.73 17.66
CA VAL A 16 -15.41 15.20 17.22
C VAL A 16 -14.66 14.18 16.34
N GLU A 17 -15.00 12.89 16.49
CA GLU A 17 -14.24 11.80 15.86
C GLU A 17 -14.31 11.79 14.31
N PRO A 18 -15.48 11.94 13.66
CA PRO A 18 -15.58 12.04 12.21
C PRO A 18 -14.92 13.32 11.65
N ILE A 19 -14.97 14.40 12.41
CA ILE A 19 -14.34 15.69 12.06
C ILE A 19 -12.81 15.52 11.96
N LYS A 20 -12.20 14.80 12.92
CA LYS A 20 -10.77 14.50 12.89
C LYS A 20 -10.37 13.70 11.65
N ASP A 21 -11.17 12.71 11.25
CA ASP A 21 -10.87 11.91 10.06
C ASP A 21 -10.98 12.75 8.78
N ARG A 22 -12.04 13.56 8.63
CA ARG A 22 -12.18 14.49 7.50
C ARG A 22 -11.03 15.49 7.42
N ARG A 23 -10.64 16.07 8.56
CA ARG A 23 -9.52 17.01 8.64
C ARG A 23 -8.20 16.36 8.27
N MET A 24 -7.94 15.13 8.75
CA MET A 24 -6.76 14.34 8.40
C MET A 24 -6.67 14.12 6.88
N VAL A 25 -7.77 13.70 6.25
CA VAL A 25 -7.83 13.44 4.80
C VAL A 25 -7.63 14.73 4.01
N ARG A 26 -8.25 15.85 4.42
CA ARG A 26 -8.04 17.17 3.82
C ARG A 26 -6.56 17.55 3.82
N LEU A 27 -5.90 17.48 4.98
CA LEU A 27 -4.49 17.83 5.12
C LEU A 27 -3.59 16.99 4.19
N ILE A 28 -3.83 15.68 4.13
CA ILE A 28 -3.05 14.78 3.27
C ILE A 28 -3.25 15.14 1.79
N ASN A 29 -4.49 15.36 1.36
CA ASN A 29 -4.79 15.68 -0.04
C ASN A 29 -4.31 17.08 -0.44
N GLU A 30 -4.45 18.08 0.42
CA GLU A 30 -3.93 19.44 0.21
C GLU A 30 -2.40 19.41 0.07
N ALA A 31 -1.69 18.65 0.92
CA ALA A 31 -0.25 18.47 0.78
C ALA A 31 0.11 17.85 -0.58
N LYS A 32 -0.61 16.80 -1.01
CA LYS A 32 -0.41 16.16 -2.31
C LYS A 32 -0.66 17.12 -3.47
N GLN A 33 -1.70 17.95 -3.40
CA GLN A 33 -1.99 18.98 -4.41
C GLN A 33 -0.86 20.00 -4.53
N GLN A 34 -0.12 20.25 -3.45
CA GLN A 34 1.06 21.13 -3.42
C GLN A 34 2.36 20.41 -3.80
N GLY A 35 2.29 19.15 -4.26
CA GLY A 35 3.46 18.36 -4.63
C GLY A 35 4.25 17.79 -3.45
N MET A 36 3.69 17.81 -2.24
CA MET A 36 4.30 17.27 -1.03
C MET A 36 3.53 16.05 -0.50
N VAL A 37 4.12 15.32 0.44
CA VAL A 37 3.46 14.20 1.14
C VAL A 37 3.74 14.30 2.62
N LEU A 38 2.73 13.97 3.44
CA LEU A 38 2.82 14.03 4.90
C LEU A 38 3.07 12.65 5.50
N SER A 39 4.04 12.56 6.39
CA SER A 39 4.26 11.38 7.22
C SER A 39 3.28 11.36 8.41
N LEU A 40 3.19 10.22 9.11
CA LEU A 40 2.43 10.15 10.35
C LEU A 40 3.00 11.07 11.45
N ALA A 41 4.30 11.38 11.39
CA ALA A 41 4.94 12.32 12.32
C ALA A 41 4.52 13.76 12.02
N ASP A 42 4.46 14.15 10.73
CA ASP A 42 3.99 15.49 10.33
C ASP A 42 2.52 15.68 10.74
N LEU A 43 1.67 14.68 10.46
CA LEU A 43 0.28 14.69 10.89
C LEU A 43 0.15 14.75 12.43
N SER A 44 1.04 14.08 13.15
CA SER A 44 1.08 14.13 14.63
C SER A 44 1.35 15.55 15.12
N ALA A 45 2.29 16.26 14.51
CA ALA A 45 2.61 17.64 14.85
C ALA A 45 1.45 18.61 14.52
N ILE A 46 0.80 18.43 13.37
CA ILE A 46 -0.28 19.31 12.92
C ILE A 46 -1.59 19.08 13.70
N MET A 47 -1.94 17.82 13.96
CA MET A 47 -3.22 17.45 14.56
C MET A 47 -3.16 17.27 16.08
N LEU A 48 -1.95 17.27 16.67
CA LEU A 48 -1.71 17.00 18.09
C LEU A 48 -2.31 15.65 18.53
N LEU A 49 -2.18 14.63 17.68
CA LEU A 49 -2.60 13.25 17.94
C LEU A 49 -1.40 12.33 17.86
N SER A 50 -1.36 11.27 18.66
CA SER A 50 -0.24 10.33 18.62
C SER A 50 -0.15 9.61 17.26
N PRO A 51 1.07 9.24 16.80
CA PRO A 51 1.24 8.49 15.55
C PRO A 51 0.46 7.17 15.52
N ALA A 52 0.28 6.53 16.68
CA ALA A 52 -0.51 5.29 16.80
C ALA A 52 -2.00 5.52 16.50
N ILE A 53 -2.58 6.61 17.01
CA ILE A 53 -3.97 6.99 16.74
C ILE A 53 -4.14 7.34 15.26
N LEU A 54 -3.25 8.16 14.71
CA LEU A 54 -3.27 8.54 13.30
C LEU A 54 -3.12 7.32 12.39
N SER A 55 -2.19 6.42 12.69
CA SER A 55 -2.03 5.16 11.96
C SER A 55 -3.30 4.31 11.92
N LYS A 56 -4.01 4.20 13.06
CA LYS A 56 -5.28 3.46 13.14
C LYS A 56 -6.38 4.13 12.33
N ARG A 57 -6.49 5.46 12.41
CA ARG A 57 -7.47 6.25 11.63
C ARG A 57 -7.23 6.16 10.15
N THR A 58 -5.99 6.41 9.71
CA THR A 58 -5.58 6.32 8.30
C THR A 58 -5.91 4.94 7.73
N ARG A 59 -5.55 3.86 8.44
CA ARG A 59 -5.87 2.49 8.00
C ARG A 59 -7.36 2.21 7.93
N ARG A 60 -8.13 2.65 8.93
CA ARG A 60 -9.60 2.51 8.91
C ARG A 60 -10.20 3.23 7.71
N TYR A 61 -9.87 4.51 7.52
CA TYR A 61 -10.40 5.32 6.43
C TYR A 61 -10.06 4.71 5.06
N GLN A 62 -8.80 4.33 4.83
CA GLN A 62 -8.36 3.69 3.59
C GLN A 62 -9.12 2.39 3.30
N LYS A 63 -9.40 1.58 4.34
CA LYS A 63 -10.18 0.35 4.20
C LYS A 63 -11.64 0.64 3.84
N GLU A 64 -12.24 1.66 4.46
CA GLU A 64 -13.63 2.07 4.19
C GLU A 64 -13.82 2.56 2.74
N ILE A 65 -12.85 3.31 2.21
CA ILE A 65 -12.94 3.86 0.85
C ILE A 65 -12.31 2.97 -0.23
N GLY A 66 -11.59 1.92 0.15
CA GLY A 66 -10.87 1.04 -0.78
C GLY A 66 -9.74 1.72 -1.55
N LYS A 67 -9.20 2.84 -1.04
CA LYS A 67 -8.14 3.64 -1.68
C LYS A 67 -7.11 4.09 -0.64
N LEU A 68 -5.83 4.08 -1.00
CA LEU A 68 -4.76 4.63 -0.16
C LEU A 68 -4.79 6.16 -0.12
N LEU A 69 -4.52 6.71 1.05
CA LEU A 69 -4.24 8.13 1.18
C LEU A 69 -2.79 8.42 0.76
N PRO A 70 -2.49 9.53 0.07
CA PRO A 70 -1.14 9.87 -0.38
C PRO A 70 -0.25 10.39 0.77
N THR A 71 -0.11 9.59 1.83
CA THR A 71 0.87 9.82 2.90
C THR A 71 2.27 9.50 2.40
N SER A 72 3.31 10.00 3.06
CA SER A 72 4.70 9.70 2.68
C SER A 72 4.98 8.19 2.72
N GLY A 73 4.43 7.49 3.73
CA GLY A 73 4.60 6.05 3.88
C GLY A 73 3.99 5.24 2.73
N ASN A 74 2.86 5.68 2.17
CA ASN A 74 2.23 5.00 1.03
C ASN A 74 2.82 5.46 -0.31
N THR A 75 3.10 6.76 -0.46
CA THR A 75 3.55 7.34 -1.74
C THR A 75 5.00 6.99 -2.05
N LEU A 76 5.87 7.09 -1.03
CA LEU A 76 7.30 6.75 -1.14
C LEU A 76 7.56 5.29 -0.77
N ASP A 77 6.50 4.55 -0.40
CA ASP A 77 6.60 3.15 0.00
C ASP A 77 7.55 2.92 1.20
N ILE A 78 7.64 3.91 2.08
CA ILE A 78 8.47 3.91 3.30
C ILE A 78 7.62 3.51 4.52
N GLY A 79 7.46 2.20 4.73
CA GLY A 79 6.93 1.65 5.99
C GLY A 79 6.01 0.45 5.84
N ARG A 80 5.44 0.01 6.96
CA ARG A 80 4.44 -1.08 7.04
C ARG A 80 3.02 -0.63 6.68
N GLY A 81 2.88 0.34 5.77
CA GLY A 81 1.57 0.84 5.33
C GLY A 81 0.73 -0.26 4.67
N ILE A 82 -0.54 0.02 4.39
CA ILE A 82 -1.28 -0.82 3.44
C ILE A 82 -0.61 -0.56 2.09
N THR A 83 0.21 -1.48 1.62
CA THR A 83 0.90 -1.35 0.34
C THR A 83 0.05 -2.03 -0.72
N HIS A 84 -0.27 -1.34 -1.81
CA HIS A 84 -0.89 -1.98 -2.98
C HIS A 84 0.07 -2.95 -3.70
N LYS A 85 1.22 -3.34 -3.11
CA LYS A 85 2.19 -4.25 -3.74
C LYS A 85 1.54 -5.53 -4.21
N ARG A 86 0.83 -6.21 -3.30
CA ARG A 86 0.07 -7.42 -3.58
C ARG A 86 -0.98 -7.17 -4.67
N ASP A 87 -1.74 -6.08 -4.57
CA ASP A 87 -2.76 -5.75 -5.55
C ASP A 87 -2.15 -5.48 -6.94
N VAL A 88 -1.07 -4.72 -7.01
CA VAL A 88 -0.31 -4.42 -8.24
C VAL A 88 0.12 -5.70 -8.93
N VAL A 89 0.77 -6.61 -8.20
CA VAL A 89 1.25 -7.86 -8.80
C VAL A 89 0.10 -8.81 -9.13
N GLU A 90 -1.01 -8.77 -8.39
CA GLU A 90 -2.23 -9.53 -8.70
C GLU A 90 -2.93 -9.01 -9.97
N TRP A 91 -3.01 -7.68 -10.16
CA TRP A 91 -3.53 -7.07 -11.39
C TRP A 91 -2.64 -7.39 -12.58
N TYR A 92 -1.32 -7.33 -12.41
CA TYR A 92 -0.39 -7.76 -13.44
C TYR A 92 -0.60 -9.24 -13.80
N ALA A 93 -0.77 -10.11 -12.81
CA ALA A 93 -1.06 -11.53 -13.03
C ALA A 93 -2.39 -11.78 -13.76
N LYS A 94 -3.37 -10.87 -13.61
CA LYS A 94 -4.63 -10.86 -14.38
C LYS A 94 -4.49 -10.31 -15.81
N GLY A 95 -3.31 -9.85 -16.21
CA GLY A 95 -3.02 -9.38 -17.57
C GLY A 95 -3.15 -7.87 -17.78
N TYR A 96 -3.33 -7.07 -16.73
CA TYR A 96 -3.33 -5.61 -16.84
C TYR A 96 -1.92 -5.10 -17.12
N ASN A 97 -1.79 -4.05 -17.93
CA ASN A 97 -0.48 -3.48 -18.22
C ASN A 97 -0.03 -2.50 -17.11
N PRO A 98 1.30 -2.26 -16.94
CA PRO A 98 1.82 -1.41 -15.87
C PRO A 98 1.23 0.02 -15.85
N LEU A 99 0.92 0.59 -17.01
CA LEU A 99 0.34 1.93 -17.10
C LEU A 99 -1.12 1.98 -16.60
N GLU A 100 -1.91 0.95 -16.88
CA GLU A 100 -3.26 0.79 -16.33
C GLU A 100 -3.22 0.65 -14.81
N ILE A 101 -2.33 -0.21 -14.31
CA ILE A 101 -2.18 -0.46 -12.87
C ILE A 101 -1.73 0.80 -12.13
N SER A 102 -0.79 1.56 -12.70
CA SER A 102 -0.35 2.85 -12.16
C SER A 102 -1.53 3.82 -12.00
N ARG A 103 -2.40 3.92 -13.00
CA ARG A 103 -3.60 4.77 -12.94
C ARG A 103 -4.63 4.28 -11.92
N MET A 104 -4.85 2.96 -11.84
CA MET A 104 -5.81 2.36 -10.90
C MET A 104 -5.36 2.50 -9.44
N THR A 105 -4.06 2.41 -9.19
CA THR A 105 -3.49 2.38 -7.84
C THR A 105 -2.96 3.73 -7.35
N ASP A 106 -2.98 4.76 -8.21
CA ASP A 106 -2.45 6.11 -7.92
C ASP A 106 -0.96 6.07 -7.52
N HIS A 107 -0.21 5.16 -8.14
CA HIS A 107 1.23 5.00 -7.96
C HIS A 107 1.99 5.46 -9.20
N GLU A 108 3.23 5.91 -8.99
CA GLU A 108 4.16 6.14 -10.09
C GLU A 108 4.42 4.84 -10.84
N LEU A 109 4.47 4.93 -12.18
CA LEU A 109 4.72 3.79 -13.06
C LEU A 109 5.98 3.01 -12.65
N LYS A 110 7.05 3.72 -12.29
CA LYS A 110 8.31 3.12 -11.84
C LYS A 110 8.14 2.22 -10.61
N ASN A 111 7.29 2.61 -9.65
CA ASN A 111 7.03 1.79 -8.47
C ASN A 111 6.25 0.53 -8.84
N VAL A 112 5.27 0.67 -9.75
CA VAL A 112 4.50 -0.48 -10.28
C VAL A 112 5.43 -1.47 -10.99
N GLU A 113 6.30 -0.99 -11.88
CA GLU A 113 7.30 -1.81 -12.58
C GLU A 113 8.23 -2.52 -11.59
N THR A 114 8.68 -1.83 -10.55
CA THR A 114 9.53 -2.41 -9.50
C THR A 114 8.82 -3.58 -8.79
N TYR A 115 7.53 -3.44 -8.44
CA TYR A 115 6.78 -4.52 -7.79
C TYR A 115 6.59 -5.72 -8.71
N ILE A 116 6.36 -5.48 -10.00
CA ILE A 116 6.26 -6.53 -11.02
C ILE A 116 7.61 -7.27 -11.16
N GLU A 117 8.72 -6.54 -11.26
CA GLU A 117 10.06 -7.13 -11.31
C GLU A 117 10.37 -7.99 -10.07
N ASP A 118 10.00 -7.51 -8.88
CA ASP A 118 10.16 -8.27 -7.64
C ASP A 118 9.33 -9.56 -7.66
N MET A 119 8.10 -9.53 -8.17
CA MET A 119 7.28 -10.73 -8.33
C MET A 119 7.88 -11.72 -9.33
N GLU A 120 8.40 -11.25 -10.46
CA GLU A 120 9.07 -12.09 -11.46
C GLU A 120 10.31 -12.78 -10.87
N ARG A 121 11.10 -12.07 -10.06
CA ARG A 121 12.23 -12.65 -9.34
C ARG A 121 11.80 -13.74 -8.35
N VAL A 122 10.69 -13.53 -7.63
CA VAL A 122 10.11 -14.57 -6.75
C VAL A 122 9.63 -15.77 -7.56
N LYS A 123 8.97 -15.54 -8.70
CA LYS A 123 8.47 -16.58 -9.62
C LYS A 123 9.60 -17.48 -10.14
N MET A 124 10.74 -16.90 -10.53
CA MET A 124 11.93 -17.64 -10.95
C MET A 124 12.50 -18.55 -9.85
N LEU A 125 12.32 -18.16 -8.58
CA LEU A 125 12.87 -18.86 -7.41
C LEU A 125 11.84 -19.74 -6.69
N ALA A 126 10.64 -19.94 -7.25
CA ALA A 126 9.49 -20.52 -6.56
C ALA A 126 9.66 -21.96 -6.05
N SER A 127 10.73 -22.68 -6.43
CA SER A 127 11.08 -23.99 -5.83
C SER A 127 11.79 -23.92 -4.49
N LYS A 128 12.40 -22.78 -4.18
CA LYS A 128 13.18 -22.62 -2.96
C LYS A 128 12.25 -22.32 -1.79
N ASP A 129 12.74 -22.52 -0.58
CA ASP A 129 11.99 -22.12 0.62
C ASP A 129 11.93 -20.59 0.74
N VAL A 130 10.92 -20.10 1.47
CA VAL A 130 10.64 -18.67 1.67
C VAL A 130 11.88 -17.89 2.16
N GLN A 131 12.68 -18.47 3.06
CA GLN A 131 13.83 -17.78 3.64
C GLN A 131 14.95 -17.62 2.60
N THR A 132 15.19 -18.66 1.80
CA THR A 132 16.15 -18.59 0.71
C THR A 132 15.72 -17.56 -0.34
N ILE A 133 14.45 -17.55 -0.73
CA ILE A 133 13.92 -16.56 -1.67
C ILE A 133 14.10 -15.16 -1.11
N ALA A 134 13.62 -14.89 0.11
CA ALA A 134 13.74 -13.60 0.78
C ALA A 134 15.19 -13.08 0.83
N ARG A 135 16.15 -13.96 1.14
CA ARG A 135 17.57 -13.62 1.16
C ARG A 135 18.10 -13.23 -0.23
N LEU A 136 17.72 -13.97 -1.27
CA LEU A 136 18.19 -13.73 -2.64
C LEU A 136 17.51 -12.52 -3.30
N THR A 137 16.23 -12.29 -2.98
CA THR A 137 15.46 -11.16 -3.53
C THR A 137 15.65 -9.87 -2.72
N ARG A 138 16.11 -9.98 -1.47
CA ARG A 138 16.14 -8.91 -0.45
C ARG A 138 14.75 -8.40 -0.07
N LEU A 139 13.72 -9.23 -0.26
CA LEU A 139 12.36 -8.96 0.16
C LEU A 139 12.12 -9.48 1.58
N SER A 140 11.07 -9.00 2.24
CA SER A 140 10.66 -9.57 3.52
C SER A 140 10.05 -10.97 3.31
N PRO A 141 10.20 -11.91 4.26
CA PRO A 141 9.56 -13.23 4.17
C PRO A 141 8.04 -13.14 3.96
N SER A 142 7.37 -12.21 4.64
CA SER A 142 5.93 -11.98 4.48
C SER A 142 5.55 -11.59 3.05
N LEU A 143 6.32 -10.70 2.41
CA LEU A 143 6.04 -10.29 1.03
C LEU A 143 6.30 -11.41 0.03
N VAL A 144 7.34 -12.23 0.29
CA VAL A 144 7.59 -13.43 -0.51
C VAL A 144 6.43 -14.41 -0.42
N GLU A 145 5.87 -14.64 0.77
CA GLU A 145 4.68 -15.48 0.95
C GLU A 145 3.49 -14.94 0.15
N GLU A 146 3.19 -13.65 0.25
CA GLU A 146 2.11 -13.01 -0.52
C GLU A 146 2.29 -13.19 -2.03
N TYR A 147 3.52 -13.04 -2.54
CA TYR A 147 3.79 -13.22 -3.97
C TYR A 147 3.68 -14.69 -4.38
N LEU A 148 4.15 -15.63 -3.55
CA LEU A 148 4.02 -17.06 -3.82
C LEU A 148 2.55 -17.51 -3.85
N GLU A 149 1.68 -16.91 -3.05
CA GLU A 149 0.23 -17.16 -3.11
C GLU A 149 -0.34 -16.77 -4.49
N ILE A 150 0.02 -15.59 -5.00
CA ILE A 150 -0.41 -15.13 -6.31
C ILE A 150 0.14 -16.04 -7.40
N ILE A 151 1.43 -16.39 -7.33
CA ILE A 151 2.08 -17.30 -8.29
C ILE A 151 1.40 -18.68 -8.30
N ARG A 152 0.98 -19.21 -7.15
CA ARG A 152 0.22 -20.48 -7.10
C ARG A 152 -1.09 -20.43 -7.86
N ILE A 153 -1.75 -19.28 -7.87
CA ILE A 153 -3.06 -19.10 -8.48
C ILE A 153 -2.93 -18.88 -9.99
N TYR A 154 -2.02 -18.00 -10.42
CA TYR A 154 -1.94 -17.54 -11.81
C TYR A 154 -0.82 -18.19 -12.65
N TYR A 155 0.22 -18.73 -12.01
CA TYR A 155 1.39 -19.32 -12.66
C TYR A 155 1.78 -20.68 -12.03
N PRO A 156 0.84 -21.64 -11.88
CA PRO A 156 1.07 -22.89 -11.16
C PRO A 156 2.21 -23.74 -11.75
N GLU A 157 2.48 -23.62 -13.05
CA GLU A 157 3.57 -24.30 -13.75
C GLU A 157 4.95 -23.93 -13.19
N ASN A 158 5.17 -22.69 -12.75
CA ASN A 158 6.45 -22.25 -12.19
C ASN A 158 6.79 -22.92 -10.86
N ILE A 159 5.78 -23.43 -10.15
CA ILE A 159 5.95 -24.15 -8.90
C ILE A 159 6.23 -25.63 -9.17
N GLN A 160 5.70 -26.18 -10.27
CA GLN A 160 5.83 -27.59 -10.63
C GLN A 160 7.11 -27.89 -11.43
N LEU A 161 7.54 -26.98 -12.30
CA LEU A 161 8.73 -27.13 -13.14
C LEU A 161 10.01 -27.38 -12.31
N ASN A 162 10.11 -26.72 -11.16
CA ASN A 162 11.34 -26.73 -10.37
C ASN A 162 11.37 -27.77 -9.22
N ARG A 163 10.36 -28.66 -9.10
CA ARG A 163 10.48 -29.88 -8.28
C ARG A 163 11.25 -31.00 -8.99
N LYS A 164 11.28 -30.98 -10.33
CA LYS A 164 11.94 -32.02 -11.12
C LYS A 164 13.46 -31.85 -11.24
N GLU A 165 13.99 -30.66 -10.99
CA GLU A 165 15.44 -30.40 -11.03
C GLU A 165 16.17 -30.78 -9.72
N GLY A 166 15.44 -31.20 -8.69
CA GLY A 166 15.98 -31.64 -7.40
C GLY A 166 15.90 -33.15 -7.16
N MET A 167 15.59 -33.95 -8.19
CA MET A 167 15.62 -35.42 -8.17
C MET A 167 16.78 -35.95 -9.01
#